data_AF-A0A958S758-F1
#
_entry.id   AF-A0A958S758-F1
#
_cell.length_a   1.000
_cell.length_b   1.000
_cell.length_c   1.000
_cell.angle_alpha   90.00
_cell.angle_beta   90.00
_cell.angle_gamma   90.00
#
_symmetry.space_group_name_H-M   'P 1'
#
loop_
_entity.id
_entity.type
_entity.pdbx_description
1 polymer ?
#
loop_
_entity_poly.entity_id
_entity_poly.type
_entity_poly.pdbx_seq_one_letter_code
_entity_poly.pdbx_strand_id
1 'polypeptide(L)'
;MKTLNLKPIIFALIISLPFTAYAQTKRLGFYQKITDAFSLSAPKEISLQRVYHSRSLYNGLLGYGWCLDFDKSLEFSQHHTIIFKSCQVDQAIHFKLETAQGNTFIYKNTSFPEYQIHQKDQYFYLFYKNQNWIFNQKGQLIYGNIESKHWSFEYNDKNLLVAIILQNKYRIRIHQNLNTHLIENMAWKNFSIHLKYQDYTLIEVASPLLKWSYQYDSSQNLIQMTSSKGNFQKIGYDLKLDQISYLELNGYQLHFDSEGHLLSIKDPKHQTIQFEYNSQGKLLTLRSWKNNKISVTQWDKYILASPPNEKWKWTQYLTAAQQAEEFLKKL
;
A
#
# COMPACT_ATOMS: atom_id res chain seq x y z
N MET A 1 -7.40 0.26 -45.66
CA MET A 1 -7.86 0.47 -44.27
C MET A 1 -7.16 1.70 -43.73
N LYS A 2 -7.88 2.80 -43.51
CA LYS A 2 -7.30 4.06 -43.00
C LYS A 2 -6.93 3.87 -41.53
N THR A 3 -5.64 3.99 -41.24
CA THR A 3 -5.08 4.10 -39.90
C THR A 3 -5.61 5.37 -39.24
N LEU A 4 -6.37 5.22 -38.15
CA LEU A 4 -6.81 6.36 -37.34
C LEU A 4 -5.61 6.88 -36.53
N ASN A 5 -5.03 7.99 -36.99
CA ASN A 5 -4.09 8.79 -36.22
C ASN A 5 -4.81 9.41 -35.02
N LEU A 6 -4.47 8.94 -33.82
CA LEU A 6 -4.85 9.51 -32.53
C LEU A 6 -3.63 10.23 -31.94
N LYS A 7 -3.55 11.55 -32.07
CA LYS A 7 -2.75 12.48 -31.24
C LYS A 7 -3.32 13.91 -31.40
N PRO A 8 -3.12 14.87 -30.48
CA PRO A 8 -3.03 14.76 -29.02
C PRO A 8 -3.82 15.90 -28.32
N ILE A 9 -4.87 15.62 -27.54
CA ILE A 9 -5.52 16.64 -26.68
C ILE A 9 -5.47 16.24 -25.18
N ILE A 10 -4.92 15.07 -24.85
CA ILE A 10 -4.88 14.55 -23.47
C ILE A 10 -3.42 14.41 -22.97
N PHE A 11 -2.45 14.96 -23.69
CA PHE A 11 -1.02 14.72 -23.43
C PHE A 11 -0.39 15.64 -22.37
N ALA A 12 -1.15 16.08 -21.37
CA ALA A 12 -0.63 16.98 -20.35
C ALA A 12 -1.09 16.60 -18.94
N LEU A 13 -0.81 15.37 -18.50
CA LEU A 13 -0.57 15.06 -17.06
C LEU A 13 -0.10 13.62 -16.83
N ILE A 14 0.94 13.18 -17.55
CA ILE A 14 1.83 12.12 -17.03
C ILE A 14 3.08 12.82 -16.49
N ILE A 15 2.88 13.67 -15.48
CA ILE A 15 3.96 14.10 -14.59
C ILE A 15 3.78 13.26 -13.33
N SER A 16 4.52 12.16 -13.26
CA SER A 16 4.93 11.46 -12.03
C SER A 16 3.91 11.50 -10.89
N LEU A 17 2.78 10.83 -11.05
CA LEU A 17 1.91 10.51 -9.92
C LEU A 17 2.59 9.37 -9.14
N PRO A 18 3.05 9.56 -7.88
CA PRO A 18 3.63 8.49 -7.06
C PRO A 18 2.53 7.61 -6.46
N PHE A 19 1.42 7.44 -7.17
CA PHE A 19 0.23 6.76 -6.69
C PHE A 19 0.15 5.39 -7.33
N THR A 20 0.48 4.37 -6.56
CA THR A 20 0.04 3.01 -6.86
C THR A 20 -1.04 2.64 -5.87
N ALA A 21 -2.29 2.81 -6.30
CA ALA A 21 -3.44 2.22 -5.64
C ALA A 21 -3.62 0.81 -6.21
N TYR A 22 -3.71 -0.19 -5.35
CA TYR A 22 -4.02 -1.56 -5.76
C TYR A 22 -5.17 -2.06 -4.89
N ALA A 23 -6.10 -2.79 -5.49
CA ALA A 23 -6.98 -3.67 -4.74
C ALA A 23 -6.27 -5.02 -4.62
N GLN A 24 -5.92 -5.47 -3.41
CA GLN A 24 -5.35 -6.81 -3.22
C GLN A 24 -6.10 -7.58 -2.15
N THR A 25 -6.65 -8.72 -2.58
CA THR A 25 -7.27 -9.83 -1.82
C THR A 25 -8.39 -9.45 -0.84
N LYS A 26 -9.49 -10.21 -0.92
CA LYS A 26 -10.75 -10.17 -0.13
C LYS A 26 -10.69 -9.96 1.41
N ARG A 27 -9.53 -9.75 2.05
CA ARG A 27 -9.41 -9.68 3.53
C ARG A 27 -9.00 -8.30 4.08
N LEU A 28 -8.02 -7.60 3.46
CA LEU A 28 -7.48 -6.31 3.94
C LEU A 28 -8.22 -5.04 3.45
N GLY A 29 -9.20 -5.20 2.57
CA GLY A 29 -9.93 -4.08 1.94
C GLY A 29 -9.08 -3.25 0.97
N PHE A 30 -9.49 -1.99 0.73
CA PHE A 30 -8.70 -1.03 -0.04
C PHE A 30 -7.38 -0.72 0.67
N TYR A 31 -6.29 -0.61 -0.09
CA TYR A 31 -5.02 -0.09 0.40
C TYR A 31 -4.40 0.95 -0.53
N GLN A 32 -3.67 1.90 0.08
CA GLN A 32 -2.97 2.95 -0.63
C GLN A 32 -1.51 2.97 -0.20
N LYS A 33 -0.60 2.82 -1.16
CA LYS A 33 0.84 2.91 -0.92
C LYS A 33 1.35 4.31 -1.27
N ILE A 34 2.17 4.89 -0.39
CA ILE A 34 2.84 6.17 -0.61
C ILE A 34 4.32 6.00 -0.30
N THR A 35 5.15 6.49 -1.21
CA THR A 35 6.61 6.48 -1.03
C THR A 35 7.07 7.88 -0.67
N ASP A 36 7.54 8.05 0.56
CA ASP A 36 8.19 9.26 1.04
C ASP A 36 9.69 9.15 0.72
N ALA A 37 10.17 9.98 -0.21
CA ALA A 37 11.55 9.96 -0.66
C ALA A 37 12.38 11.04 0.06
N PHE A 38 13.48 10.63 0.67
CA PHE A 38 14.53 11.52 1.13
C PHE A 38 15.50 11.69 -0.05
N SER A 39 15.24 12.66 -0.93
CA SER A 39 16.11 12.92 -2.09
C SER A 39 16.92 14.18 -1.87
N LEU A 40 18.24 14.01 -1.72
CA LEU A 40 19.21 15.10 -1.78
C LEU A 40 20.40 14.58 -2.62
N SER A 41 20.51 15.06 -3.86
CA SER A 41 21.70 14.98 -4.74
C SER A 41 22.51 13.66 -4.72
N ALA A 42 22.02 12.66 -5.48
CA ALA A 42 22.68 11.43 -5.99
C ALA A 42 23.11 10.28 -5.01
N PRO A 43 22.94 8.99 -5.42
CA PRO A 43 21.81 8.43 -6.16
C PRO A 43 20.59 8.28 -5.23
N LYS A 44 19.39 8.14 -5.81
CA LYS A 44 18.13 7.88 -5.09
C LYS A 44 18.25 6.62 -4.21
N GLU A 45 18.46 6.73 -2.90
CA GLU A 45 18.64 5.50 -2.10
C GLU A 45 17.83 5.39 -0.80
N ILE A 46 17.27 6.47 -0.25
CA ILE A 46 16.45 6.39 0.96
C ILE A 46 15.00 6.74 0.62
N SER A 47 14.20 5.71 0.47
CA SER A 47 12.75 5.80 0.31
C SER A 47 12.11 5.04 1.46
N LEU A 48 11.26 5.71 2.23
CA LEU A 48 10.36 5.06 3.18
C LEU A 48 9.01 4.88 2.51
N GLN A 49 8.40 3.73 2.73
CA GLN A 49 7.06 3.44 2.24
C GLN A 49 6.14 3.35 3.43
N ARG A 50 5.05 4.11 3.33
CA ARG A 50 3.91 3.97 4.22
C ARG A 50 2.70 3.54 3.44
N VAL A 51 1.93 2.65 4.03
CA VAL A 51 0.77 2.03 3.43
C VAL A 51 -0.42 2.28 4.32
N TYR A 52 -1.51 2.74 3.73
CA TYR A 52 -2.81 2.80 4.37
C TYR A 52 -3.61 1.54 4.04
N HIS A 53 -4.27 0.96 5.03
CA HIS A 53 -5.18 -0.18 4.88
C HIS A 53 -6.53 0.18 5.51
N SER A 54 -7.58 0.23 4.69
CA SER A 54 -8.93 0.67 5.10
C SER A 54 -9.59 -0.19 6.19
N ARG A 55 -9.24 -1.48 6.28
CA ARG A 55 -9.78 -2.40 7.30
C ARG A 55 -8.81 -2.69 8.44
N SER A 56 -7.63 -2.07 8.42
CA SER A 56 -6.61 -2.36 9.43
C SER A 56 -6.98 -1.69 10.74
N LEU A 57 -7.20 -2.52 11.76
CA LEU A 57 -7.32 -2.09 13.16
C LEU A 57 -5.95 -1.91 13.83
N TYR A 58 -4.86 -2.11 13.09
CA TYR A 58 -3.51 -1.96 13.59
C TYR A 58 -3.23 -0.49 13.92
N ASN A 59 -2.83 -0.26 15.17
CA ASN A 59 -2.36 1.03 15.65
C ASN A 59 -0.85 0.94 15.86
N GLY A 60 -0.10 1.36 14.84
CA GLY A 60 1.36 1.22 14.76
C GLY A 60 2.12 2.50 15.04
N LEU A 61 3.35 2.58 14.52
CA LEU A 61 4.19 3.76 14.62
C LEU A 61 3.59 5.01 13.94
N LEU A 62 2.63 4.83 13.02
CA LEU A 62 1.94 5.89 12.29
C LEU A 62 0.46 6.04 12.64
N GLY A 63 -0.03 5.37 13.68
CA GLY A 63 -1.43 5.47 14.11
C GLY A 63 -2.36 4.51 13.35
N TYR A 64 -3.67 4.74 13.46
CA TYR A 64 -4.68 3.84 12.89
C TYR A 64 -4.63 3.78 11.37
N GLY A 65 -4.63 2.57 10.83
CA GLY A 65 -4.72 2.28 9.40
C GLY A 65 -3.44 2.58 8.60
N TRP A 66 -2.47 3.30 9.16
CA TRP A 66 -1.20 3.64 8.52
C TRP A 66 -0.03 2.83 9.07
N CYS A 67 0.81 2.38 8.16
CA CYS A 67 1.83 1.42 8.50
C CYS A 67 3.12 1.65 7.73
N LEU A 68 4.23 1.38 8.40
CA LEU A 68 5.55 1.27 7.79
C LEU A 68 5.87 -0.21 7.55
N ASP A 69 6.73 -0.51 6.57
CA ASP A 69 7.10 -1.91 6.27
C ASP A 69 7.79 -2.62 7.46
N PHE A 70 8.27 -1.86 8.43
CA PHE A 70 8.92 -2.33 9.66
C PHE A 70 8.02 -2.24 10.91
N ASP A 71 6.73 -1.92 10.77
CA ASP A 71 5.75 -2.02 11.86
C ASP A 71 5.47 -3.48 12.20
N LYS A 72 6.38 -4.07 12.98
CA LYS A 72 6.39 -5.48 13.38
C LYS A 72 6.81 -5.60 14.83
N SER A 73 6.09 -6.40 15.60
CA SER A 73 6.44 -6.72 16.98
C SER A 73 6.06 -8.15 17.35
N LEU A 74 6.73 -8.65 18.39
CA LEU A 74 6.34 -9.87 19.08
C LEU A 74 5.79 -9.50 20.46
N GLU A 75 4.75 -10.20 20.88
CA GLU A 75 4.28 -10.21 22.27
C GLU A 75 4.38 -11.61 22.83
N PHE A 76 4.80 -11.70 24.09
CA PHE A 76 5.01 -12.97 24.76
C PHE A 76 3.87 -13.20 25.76
N SER A 77 3.14 -14.29 25.58
CA SER A 77 2.05 -14.70 26.48
C SER A 77 2.55 -15.71 27.52
N GLN A 78 1.88 -15.74 28.67
CA GLN A 78 2.19 -16.61 29.82
C GLN A 78 2.16 -18.12 29.52
N HIS A 79 1.57 -18.53 28.39
CA HIS A 79 1.46 -19.93 27.97
C HIS A 79 2.46 -20.31 26.86
N HIS A 80 3.67 -19.74 26.88
CA HIS A 80 4.71 -20.01 25.86
C HIS A 80 4.22 -19.78 24.42
N THR A 81 3.28 -18.86 24.26
CA THR A 81 2.74 -18.47 22.95
C THR A 81 3.38 -17.15 22.56
N ILE A 82 3.94 -17.09 21.36
CA ILE A 82 4.46 -15.85 20.77
C ILE A 82 3.38 -15.30 19.85
N ILE A 83 3.04 -14.03 20.00
CA ILE A 83 2.04 -13.34 19.19
C ILE A 83 2.78 -12.39 18.27
N PHE A 84 2.75 -12.63 16.97
CA PHE A 84 3.29 -11.71 15.98
C PHE A 84 2.22 -10.70 15.58
N LYS A 85 2.56 -9.42 15.69
CA LYS A 85 1.74 -8.30 15.23
C LYS A 85 2.46 -7.59 14.09
N SER A 86 1.74 -7.36 13.01
CA SER A 86 2.19 -6.63 11.84
C SER A 86 0.99 -6.05 11.15
N CYS A 87 1.12 -4.84 10.62
CA CYS A 87 0.05 -4.24 9.85
C CYS A 87 -0.35 -5.03 8.59
N GLN A 88 0.59 -5.78 8.02
CA GLN A 88 0.35 -6.59 6.83
C GLN A 88 -0.47 -7.86 7.13
N VAL A 89 -0.82 -8.10 8.40
CA VAL A 89 -1.63 -9.25 8.81
C VAL A 89 -2.89 -8.72 9.50
N ASP A 90 -4.05 -9.06 8.95
CA ASP A 90 -5.37 -8.65 9.47
C ASP A 90 -5.59 -9.04 10.94
N GLN A 91 -4.93 -10.11 11.38
CA GLN A 91 -5.04 -10.66 12.73
C GLN A 91 -3.66 -11.05 13.24
N ALA A 92 -3.44 -10.86 14.53
CA ALA A 92 -2.20 -11.29 15.17
C ALA A 92 -2.01 -12.82 14.97
N ILE A 93 -0.79 -13.23 14.62
CA ILE A 93 -0.48 -14.65 14.41
C ILE A 93 0.05 -15.23 15.71
N HIS A 94 -0.62 -16.27 16.22
CA HIS A 94 -0.25 -16.94 17.45
C HIS A 94 0.62 -18.17 17.13
N PHE A 95 1.85 -18.19 17.63
CA PHE A 95 2.79 -19.30 17.46
C PHE A 95 2.89 -20.10 18.76
N LYS A 96 2.84 -21.42 18.63
CA LYS A 96 3.04 -22.35 19.74
C LYS A 96 4.39 -23.04 19.62
N LEU A 97 5.02 -23.30 20.75
CA LEU A 97 6.26 -24.08 20.80
C LEU A 97 5.99 -25.48 20.24
N GLU A 98 6.80 -25.90 19.27
CA GLU A 98 6.71 -27.21 18.65
C GLU A 98 7.90 -28.09 19.05
N THR A 99 9.11 -27.56 18.99
CA THR A 99 10.33 -28.30 19.32
C THR A 99 11.32 -27.43 20.08
N ALA A 100 12.09 -28.05 20.95
CA ALA A 100 13.22 -27.45 21.66
C ALA A 100 14.44 -28.39 21.51
N GLN A 101 15.54 -27.88 20.95
CA GLN A 101 16.79 -28.61 20.74
C GLN A 101 17.96 -27.75 21.22
N GLY A 102 18.56 -28.12 22.35
CA GLY A 102 19.60 -27.30 22.99
C GLY A 102 19.08 -25.89 23.32
N ASN A 103 19.79 -24.87 22.85
CA ASN A 103 19.42 -23.46 23.03
C ASN A 103 18.52 -22.90 21.91
N THR A 104 17.97 -23.77 21.05
CA THR A 104 17.09 -23.37 19.94
C THR A 104 15.67 -23.85 20.18
N PHE A 105 14.70 -22.94 20.12
CA PHE A 105 13.28 -23.23 20.26
C PHE A 105 12.56 -22.84 18.96
N ILE A 106 11.71 -23.72 18.43
CA ILE A 106 10.98 -23.50 17.19
C ILE A 106 9.50 -23.38 17.52
N TYR A 107 8.90 -22.27 17.08
CA TYR A 107 7.49 -21.97 17.23
C TYR A 107 6.82 -21.90 15.87
N LYS A 108 5.65 -22.54 15.73
CA LYS A 108 4.89 -22.61 14.47
C LYS A 108 3.43 -22.21 14.66
N ASN A 109 2.79 -21.87 13.54
CA ASN A 109 1.35 -21.67 13.44
C ASN A 109 0.77 -22.67 12.43
N THR A 110 -0.36 -23.31 12.77
CA THR A 110 -0.98 -24.32 11.92
C THR A 110 -1.77 -23.73 10.74
N SER A 111 -2.31 -22.52 10.89
CA SER A 111 -3.06 -21.80 9.86
C SER A 111 -2.17 -21.05 8.87
N PHE A 112 -0.95 -20.71 9.29
CA PHE A 112 0.04 -19.95 8.53
C PHE A 112 1.43 -20.62 8.61
N PRO A 113 1.58 -21.85 8.07
CA PRO A 113 2.81 -22.64 8.17
C PRO A 113 4.03 -22.00 7.49
N GLU A 114 3.81 -21.03 6.60
CA GLU A 114 4.84 -20.24 5.95
C GLU A 114 5.54 -19.24 6.87
N TYR A 115 4.98 -18.98 8.05
CA TYR A 115 5.65 -18.23 9.11
C TYR A 115 6.21 -19.19 10.16
N GLN A 116 7.46 -18.96 10.58
CA GLN A 116 8.10 -19.71 11.66
C GLN A 116 8.95 -18.78 12.51
N ILE A 117 8.96 -18.99 13.82
CA ILE A 117 9.83 -18.26 14.75
C ILE A 117 10.85 -19.22 15.35
N HIS A 118 12.12 -18.92 15.17
CA HIS A 118 13.21 -19.61 15.85
C HIS A 118 13.74 -18.70 16.94
N GLN A 119 13.72 -19.14 18.19
CA GLN A 119 14.40 -18.45 19.28
C GLN A 119 15.78 -19.08 19.45
N LYS A 120 16.83 -18.26 19.40
CA LYS A 120 18.21 -18.67 19.65
C LYS A 120 18.88 -17.62 20.52
N ASP A 121 19.48 -18.07 21.61
CA ASP A 121 20.06 -17.21 22.64
C ASP A 121 19.02 -16.20 23.15
N GLN A 122 19.29 -14.89 23.01
CA GLN A 122 18.38 -13.81 23.43
C GLN A 122 17.52 -13.24 22.29
N TYR A 123 17.57 -13.83 21.09
CA TYR A 123 16.93 -13.28 19.90
C TYR A 123 15.86 -14.21 19.33
N PHE A 124 14.87 -13.60 18.67
CA PHE A 124 13.80 -14.29 17.98
C PHE A 124 13.90 -13.97 16.49
N TYR A 125 13.97 -15.01 15.66
CA TYR A 125 14.12 -14.93 14.21
C TYR A 125 12.80 -15.38 13.57
N LEU A 126 12.07 -14.43 12.97
CA LEU A 126 10.85 -14.70 12.22
C LEU A 126 11.19 -14.86 10.74
N PHE A 127 10.84 -16.01 10.18
CA PHE A 127 10.99 -16.33 8.78
C PHE A 127 9.65 -16.26 8.06
N TYR A 128 9.63 -15.61 6.90
CA TYR A 128 8.49 -15.62 5.96
C TYR A 128 9.02 -15.58 4.54
N LYS A 129 8.82 -16.67 3.78
CA LYS A 129 9.40 -16.82 2.42
C LYS A 129 10.92 -16.55 2.45
N ASN A 130 11.38 -15.52 1.74
CA ASN A 130 12.79 -15.11 1.67
C ASN A 130 13.13 -13.94 2.62
N GLN A 131 12.21 -13.55 3.50
CA GLN A 131 12.40 -12.48 4.46
C GLN A 131 12.73 -13.05 5.83
N ASN A 132 13.62 -12.34 6.53
CA ASN A 132 13.99 -12.64 7.91
C ASN A 132 13.96 -11.36 8.73
N TRP A 133 13.35 -11.46 9.91
CA TRP A 133 13.18 -10.38 10.87
C TRP A 133 13.69 -10.85 12.23
N ILE A 134 14.48 -10.03 12.89
CA ILE A 134 15.08 -10.36 14.19
C ILE A 134 14.50 -9.43 15.24
N PHE A 135 14.07 -10.01 16.36
CA PHE A 135 13.50 -9.31 17.50
C PHE A 135 14.33 -9.56 18.76
N ASN A 136 14.35 -8.58 19.66
CA ASN A 136 14.97 -8.71 20.98
C ASN A 136 14.02 -9.39 21.99
N GLN A 137 14.48 -9.58 23.23
CA GLN A 137 13.68 -10.17 24.32
C GLN A 137 12.43 -9.37 24.73
N LYS A 138 12.35 -8.09 24.34
CA LYS A 138 11.16 -7.25 24.54
C LYS A 138 10.18 -7.34 23.36
N GLY A 139 10.51 -8.13 22.34
CA GLY A 139 9.68 -8.30 21.14
C GLY A 139 9.76 -7.15 20.16
N GLN A 140 10.75 -6.27 20.31
CA GLN A 140 10.99 -5.15 19.41
C GLN A 140 11.81 -5.61 18.21
N LEU A 141 11.43 -5.18 17.01
CA LEU A 141 12.16 -5.46 15.78
C LEU A 141 13.52 -4.75 15.83
N ILE A 142 14.63 -5.48 15.76
CA ILE A 142 16.00 -4.92 15.77
C ILE A 142 16.70 -5.03 14.41
N TYR A 143 16.24 -5.93 13.54
CA TYR A 143 16.77 -6.06 12.19
C TYR A 143 15.76 -6.68 11.21
N GLY A 144 15.81 -6.28 9.94
CA GLY A 144 15.01 -6.87 8.86
C GLY A 144 15.70 -6.82 7.48
N ASN A 145 15.45 -7.84 6.66
CA ASN A 145 15.80 -7.82 5.22
C ASN A 145 14.54 -7.60 4.38
N ILE A 146 14.50 -6.49 3.66
CA ILE A 146 13.37 -6.10 2.79
C ILE A 146 13.93 -5.76 1.42
N GLU A 147 13.52 -6.49 0.37
CA GLU A 147 13.96 -6.23 -1.01
C GLU A 147 15.49 -6.14 -1.16
N SER A 148 16.22 -7.07 -0.52
CA SER A 148 17.69 -7.08 -0.48
C SER A 148 18.33 -5.89 0.25
N LYS A 149 17.54 -5.11 0.99
CA LYS A 149 18.01 -4.04 1.87
C LYS A 149 18.04 -4.47 3.33
N HIS A 150 19.15 -4.15 4.00
CA HIS A 150 19.35 -4.41 5.41
C HIS A 150 18.92 -3.21 6.24
N TRP A 151 18.03 -3.44 7.19
CA TRP A 151 17.51 -2.42 8.10
C TRP A 151 17.81 -2.82 9.53
N SER A 152 18.29 -1.87 10.33
CA SER A 152 18.50 -2.02 11.77
C SER A 152 17.73 -0.94 12.54
N PHE A 153 17.32 -1.26 13.76
CA PHE A 153 16.43 -0.42 14.56
C PHE A 153 16.99 -0.25 15.98
N GLU A 154 17.04 0.98 16.45
CA GLU A 154 17.57 1.32 17.78
C GLU A 154 16.45 1.86 18.67
N TYR A 155 16.41 1.40 19.92
CA TYR A 155 15.43 1.82 20.91
C TYR A 155 16.13 2.43 22.11
N ASN A 156 15.48 3.38 22.78
CA ASN A 156 15.95 3.93 24.05
C ASN A 156 15.48 3.11 25.27
N ASP A 157 15.89 3.52 26.46
CA ASP A 157 15.53 2.85 27.72
C ASP A 157 14.03 2.88 28.04
N LYS A 158 13.29 3.81 27.41
CA LYS A 158 11.82 3.90 27.47
C LYS A 158 11.13 3.04 26.40
N ASN A 159 11.87 2.18 25.71
CA ASN A 159 11.39 1.29 24.65
C ASN A 159 10.86 1.99 23.39
N LEU A 160 11.19 3.27 23.18
CA LEU A 160 10.82 4.03 21.99
C LEU A 160 11.89 3.87 20.91
N LEU A 161 11.46 3.67 19.66
CA LEU A 161 12.29 3.67 18.47
C LEU A 161 12.90 5.07 18.26
N VAL A 162 14.23 5.15 18.31
CA VAL A 162 14.98 6.41 18.16
C VAL A 162 15.80 6.49 16.88
N ALA A 163 16.06 5.37 16.23
CA ALA A 163 16.72 5.39 14.92
C ALA A 163 16.39 4.18 14.05
N ILE A 164 16.42 4.41 12.75
CA ILE A 164 16.39 3.40 11.71
C ILE A 164 17.66 3.55 10.89
N ILE A 165 18.38 2.45 10.66
CA ILE A 165 19.65 2.44 9.94
C ILE A 165 19.52 1.57 8.71
N LEU A 166 19.68 2.16 7.53
CA LEU A 166 19.67 1.45 6.25
C LEU A 166 21.10 1.15 5.80
N GLN A 167 21.35 -0.11 5.42
CA GLN A 167 22.62 -0.61 4.87
C GLN A 167 23.83 -0.27 5.75
N ASN A 168 23.65 -0.25 7.08
CA ASN A 168 24.66 0.15 8.07
C ASN A 168 25.31 1.52 7.81
N LYS A 169 24.65 2.38 7.03
CA LYS A 169 25.24 3.62 6.52
C LYS A 169 24.35 4.83 6.76
N TYR A 170 23.05 4.67 6.53
CA TYR A 170 22.12 5.79 6.56
C TYR A 170 21.25 5.74 7.81
N ARG A 171 21.60 6.56 8.82
CA ARG A 171 20.88 6.65 10.09
C ARG A 171 19.82 7.75 10.06
N ILE A 172 18.56 7.36 10.06
CA ILE A 172 17.38 8.22 10.20
C ILE A 172 17.04 8.29 11.69
N ARG A 173 17.05 9.49 12.27
CA ARG A 173 16.63 9.71 13.66
C ARG A 173 15.11 9.78 13.72
N ILE A 174 14.53 9.13 14.72
CA ILE A 174 13.09 9.05 14.94
C ILE A 174 12.78 9.74 16.27
N HIS A 175 11.79 10.62 16.24
CA HIS A 175 11.22 11.22 17.44
C HIS A 175 9.78 10.77 17.58
N GLN A 176 9.49 10.04 18.66
CA GLN A 176 8.15 9.60 19.01
C GLN A 176 7.57 10.43 20.15
N ASN A 177 6.26 10.62 20.12
CA ASN A 177 5.51 11.13 21.27
C ASN A 177 5.65 10.16 22.46
N LEU A 178 5.94 10.67 23.66
CA LEU A 178 6.16 9.84 24.84
C LEU A 178 4.89 9.12 25.34
N ASN A 179 3.70 9.65 25.05
CA ASN A 179 2.44 9.10 25.54
C ASN A 179 1.79 8.20 24.51
N THR A 180 1.75 8.62 23.24
CA THR A 180 1.08 7.87 22.18
C THR A 180 1.99 6.89 21.44
N HIS A 181 3.32 7.04 21.60
CA HIS A 181 4.35 6.31 20.86
C HIS A 181 4.29 6.52 19.33
N LEU A 182 3.55 7.52 18.83
CA LEU A 182 3.49 7.84 17.41
C LEU A 182 4.75 8.60 16.97
N ILE A 183 5.24 8.33 15.76
CA ILE A 183 6.36 9.08 15.19
C ILE A 183 5.90 10.47 14.79
N GLU A 184 6.46 11.52 15.41
CA GLU A 184 6.16 12.92 15.07
C GLU A 184 7.21 13.52 14.12
N ASN A 185 8.43 12.98 14.13
CA ASN A 185 9.50 13.44 13.25
C ASN A 185 10.46 12.31 12.85
N MET A 186 10.89 12.36 11.59
CA MET A 186 11.97 11.55 11.04
C MET A 186 13.01 12.48 10.43
N ALA A 187 14.25 12.46 10.92
CA ALA A 187 15.30 13.39 10.53
C ALA A 187 16.55 12.69 9.99
N TRP A 188 17.08 13.18 8.88
CA TRP A 188 18.33 12.74 8.30
C TRP A 188 19.12 13.92 7.72
N LYS A 189 20.34 14.14 8.25
CA LYS A 189 21.18 15.30 7.91
C LYS A 189 20.38 16.61 8.01
N ASN A 190 20.17 17.30 6.90
CA ASN A 190 19.48 18.60 6.81
C ASN A 190 18.02 18.45 6.35
N PHE A 191 17.50 17.22 6.31
CA PHE A 191 16.14 16.91 5.86
C PHE A 191 15.32 16.34 7.01
N SER A 192 14.06 16.76 7.12
CA SER A 192 13.11 16.24 8.08
C SER A 192 11.75 15.95 7.44
N ILE A 193 11.07 14.94 7.98
CA ILE A 193 9.65 14.69 7.77
C ILE A 193 8.96 14.87 9.12
N HIS A 194 7.93 15.69 9.15
CA HIS A 194 7.07 15.91 10.30
C HIS A 194 5.72 15.26 10.05
N LEU A 195 5.16 14.63 11.08
CA LEU A 195 3.87 13.98 11.05
C LEU A 195 2.99 14.61 12.11
N LYS A 196 1.73 14.89 11.75
CA LYS A 196 0.75 15.43 12.69
C LYS A 196 -0.44 14.52 12.79
N TYR A 197 -1.00 14.49 13.99
CA TYR A 197 -2.07 13.61 14.36
C TYR A 197 -3.22 14.40 14.98
N GLN A 198 -4.42 13.88 14.81
CA GLN A 198 -5.54 14.15 15.68
C GLN A 198 -5.81 12.84 16.42
N ASP A 199 -5.59 12.83 17.74
CA ASP A 199 -5.52 11.61 18.56
C ASP A 199 -4.52 10.60 17.98
N TYR A 200 -5.01 9.46 17.48
CA TYR A 200 -4.20 8.41 16.85
C TYR A 200 -4.33 8.38 15.32
N THR A 201 -4.95 9.40 14.72
CA THR A 201 -5.23 9.48 13.29
C THR A 201 -4.24 10.42 12.61
N LEU A 202 -3.48 9.93 11.63
CA LEU A 202 -2.51 10.72 10.87
C LEU A 202 -3.21 11.72 9.95
N ILE A 203 -3.07 13.02 10.20
CA ILE A 203 -3.74 14.08 9.42
C ILE A 203 -2.80 14.82 8.47
N GLU A 204 -1.48 14.77 8.71
CA GLU A 204 -0.51 15.47 7.88
C GLU A 204 0.84 14.75 7.87
N VAL A 205 1.49 14.71 6.70
CA VAL A 205 2.91 14.37 6.56
C VAL A 205 3.57 15.48 5.75
N ALA A 206 4.55 16.16 6.32
CA ALA A 206 5.19 17.31 5.71
C ALA A 206 6.71 17.20 5.72
N SER A 207 7.32 17.51 4.58
CA SER A 207 8.76 17.71 4.42
C SER A 207 8.99 19.09 3.78
N PRO A 208 10.24 19.59 3.71
CA PRO A 208 10.53 20.82 2.98
C PRO A 208 10.12 20.79 1.49
N LEU A 209 9.98 19.61 0.88
CA LEU A 209 9.71 19.47 -0.56
C LEU A 209 8.24 19.16 -0.90
N LEU A 210 7.52 18.55 0.03
CA LEU A 210 6.17 18.05 -0.20
C LEU A 210 5.43 17.91 1.13
N LYS A 211 4.15 18.28 1.10
CA LYS A 211 3.21 18.04 2.20
C LYS A 211 1.99 17.29 1.68
N TRP A 212 1.50 16.37 2.50
CA TRP A 212 0.25 15.64 2.33
C TRP A 212 -0.68 15.93 3.50
N SER A 213 -1.96 16.11 3.22
CA SER A 213 -3.02 16.25 4.22
C SER A 213 -4.07 15.16 4.00
N TYR A 214 -4.62 14.63 5.08
CA TYR A 214 -5.59 13.54 5.09
C TYR A 214 -6.90 13.97 5.75
N GLN A 215 -8.02 13.49 5.22
CA GLN A 215 -9.32 13.64 5.84
C GLN A 215 -10.00 12.28 5.95
N TYR A 216 -10.75 12.12 7.03
CA TYR A 216 -11.40 10.88 7.40
C TYR A 216 -12.89 11.11 7.64
N ASP A 217 -13.69 10.07 7.45
CA ASP A 217 -15.07 10.06 7.92
C ASP A 217 -15.16 9.86 9.45
N SER A 218 -16.37 9.88 10.00
CA SER A 218 -16.62 9.66 11.44
C SER A 218 -16.21 8.27 11.94
N SER A 219 -16.02 7.32 11.04
CA SER A 219 -15.60 5.95 11.31
C SER A 219 -14.08 5.76 11.12
N GLN A 220 -13.33 6.85 10.93
CA GLN A 220 -11.87 6.87 10.69
C GLN A 220 -11.43 6.25 9.34
N ASN A 221 -12.30 6.17 8.35
CA ASN A 221 -11.90 5.75 7.00
C ASN A 221 -11.36 6.93 6.20
N LEU A 222 -10.26 6.73 5.46
CA LEU A 222 -9.61 7.78 4.67
C LEU A 222 -10.48 8.17 3.46
N ILE A 223 -11.05 9.36 3.46
CA ILE A 223 -11.93 9.84 2.38
C ILE A 223 -11.26 10.84 1.45
N GLN A 224 -10.17 11.48 1.87
CA GLN A 224 -9.44 12.42 1.02
C GLN A 224 -7.95 12.50 1.35
N MET A 225 -7.14 12.64 0.30
CA MET A 225 -5.72 12.96 0.37
C MET A 225 -5.43 14.16 -0.51
N THR A 226 -4.65 15.13 -0.01
CA THR A 226 -4.28 16.33 -0.78
C THR A 226 -2.80 16.63 -0.64
N SER A 227 -2.11 16.82 -1.76
CA SER A 227 -0.72 17.26 -1.80
C SER A 227 -0.61 18.78 -1.79
N SER A 228 0.50 19.33 -1.28
CA SER A 228 0.80 20.77 -1.37
C SER A 228 0.98 21.30 -2.79
N LYS A 229 1.08 20.40 -3.79
CA LYS A 229 1.13 20.75 -5.22
C LYS A 229 -0.27 20.92 -5.84
N GLY A 230 -1.33 20.82 -5.05
CA GLY A 230 -2.72 20.94 -5.49
C GLY A 230 -3.33 19.65 -6.02
N ASN A 231 -2.55 18.57 -6.20
CA ASN A 231 -3.12 17.27 -6.56
C ASN A 231 -3.90 16.70 -5.37
N PHE A 232 -5.06 16.12 -5.63
CA PHE A 232 -5.90 15.49 -4.62
C PHE A 232 -6.56 14.20 -5.12
N GLN A 233 -6.96 13.39 -4.15
CA GLN A 233 -7.71 12.17 -4.32
C GLN A 233 -8.86 12.15 -3.32
N LYS A 234 -10.09 11.88 -3.77
CA LYS A 234 -11.20 11.51 -2.87
C LYS A 234 -11.58 10.06 -3.08
N ILE A 235 -11.97 9.39 -2.01
CA ILE A 235 -12.22 7.96 -1.97
C ILE A 235 -13.60 7.73 -1.37
N GLY A 236 -14.43 6.99 -2.09
CA GLY A 236 -15.68 6.43 -1.58
C GLY A 236 -15.55 4.92 -1.55
N TYR A 237 -15.97 4.32 -0.44
CA TYR A 237 -15.92 2.89 -0.21
C TYR A 237 -17.26 2.22 -0.52
N ASP A 238 -17.24 0.90 -0.74
CA ASP A 238 -18.45 0.10 -0.61
C ASP A 238 -18.89 -0.02 0.86
N LEU A 239 -20.09 -0.57 1.10
CA LEU A 239 -20.65 -0.71 2.45
C LEU A 239 -19.80 -1.58 3.40
N LYS A 240 -18.86 -2.38 2.89
CA LYS A 240 -18.03 -3.30 3.66
C LYS A 240 -16.59 -2.81 3.84
N LEU A 241 -16.23 -1.68 3.23
CA LEU A 241 -14.86 -1.16 3.13
C LEU A 241 -13.91 -2.14 2.42
N ASP A 242 -14.45 -3.04 1.61
CA ASP A 242 -13.65 -4.04 0.90
C ASP A 242 -13.05 -3.45 -0.38
N GLN A 243 -13.78 -2.55 -1.05
CA GLN A 243 -13.39 -1.93 -2.29
C GLN A 243 -13.76 -0.45 -2.34
N ILE A 244 -13.15 0.26 -3.29
CA ILE A 244 -13.59 1.61 -3.65
C ILE A 244 -14.80 1.49 -4.57
N SER A 245 -15.87 2.22 -4.26
CA SER A 245 -17.02 2.41 -5.13
C SER A 245 -16.89 3.68 -5.97
N TYR A 246 -16.09 4.64 -5.48
CA TYR A 246 -15.88 5.95 -6.08
C TYR A 246 -14.45 6.43 -5.88
N LEU A 247 -13.90 7.10 -6.89
CA LEU A 247 -12.62 7.76 -6.83
C LEU A 247 -12.66 9.09 -7.57
N GLU A 248 -12.28 10.18 -6.91
CA GLU A 248 -12.02 11.46 -7.58
C GLU A 248 -10.52 11.69 -7.65
N LEU A 249 -9.95 11.93 -8.83
CA LEU A 249 -8.54 12.23 -9.03
C LEU A 249 -8.41 13.55 -9.79
N ASN A 250 -8.02 14.63 -9.12
CA ASN A 250 -7.84 15.94 -9.74
C ASN A 250 -9.06 16.37 -10.61
N GLY A 251 -10.28 16.08 -10.15
CA GLY A 251 -11.53 16.38 -10.84
C GLY A 251 -12.03 15.31 -11.82
N TYR A 252 -11.25 14.27 -12.10
CA TYR A 252 -11.76 13.08 -12.78
C TYR A 252 -12.53 12.21 -11.81
N GLN A 253 -13.76 11.82 -12.15
CA GLN A 253 -14.62 10.99 -11.31
C GLN A 253 -14.68 9.59 -11.89
N LEU A 254 -14.34 8.58 -11.10
CA LEU A 254 -14.33 7.18 -11.47
C LEU A 254 -15.30 6.43 -10.56
N HIS A 255 -16.07 5.52 -11.14
CA HIS A 255 -17.02 4.67 -10.43
C HIS A 255 -16.75 3.20 -10.71
N PHE A 256 -16.95 2.35 -9.72
CA PHE A 256 -16.65 0.92 -9.81
C PHE A 256 -17.85 0.06 -9.38
N ASP A 257 -17.93 -1.16 -9.90
CA ASP A 257 -18.85 -2.17 -9.39
C ASP A 257 -18.31 -2.87 -8.14
N SER A 258 -19.10 -3.77 -7.55
CA SER A 258 -18.72 -4.54 -6.35
C SER A 258 -17.63 -5.58 -6.58
N GLU A 259 -17.25 -5.82 -7.83
CA GLU A 259 -16.16 -6.73 -8.23
C GLU A 259 -14.88 -5.95 -8.54
N GLY A 260 -14.95 -4.61 -8.50
CA GLY A 260 -13.85 -3.69 -8.69
C GLY A 260 -13.67 -3.26 -10.16
N HIS A 261 -14.58 -3.63 -11.06
CA HIS A 261 -14.50 -3.20 -12.46
C HIS A 261 -14.93 -1.74 -12.60
N LEU A 262 -14.24 -1.01 -13.48
CA LEU A 262 -14.48 0.41 -13.70
C LEU A 262 -15.74 0.62 -14.53
N LEU A 263 -16.81 1.17 -13.96
CA LEU A 263 -18.08 1.40 -14.65
C LEU A 263 -18.10 2.70 -15.47
N SER A 264 -17.46 3.77 -14.96
CA SER A 264 -17.42 5.04 -15.68
C SER A 264 -16.23 5.91 -15.29
N ILE A 265 -15.84 6.78 -16.22
CA ILE A 265 -14.92 7.90 -16.01
C ILE A 265 -15.64 9.17 -16.48
N LYS A 266 -15.68 10.20 -15.65
CA LYS A 266 -16.15 11.53 -16.02
C LYS A 266 -15.01 12.53 -15.86
N ASP A 267 -14.72 13.28 -16.93
CA ASP A 267 -13.67 14.30 -16.91
C ASP A 267 -14.16 15.61 -16.27
N PRO A 268 -13.26 16.57 -15.95
CA PRO A 268 -13.66 17.88 -15.42
C PRO A 268 -14.54 18.72 -16.35
N LYS A 269 -14.61 18.38 -17.65
CA LYS A 269 -15.51 19.01 -18.63
C LYS A 269 -16.86 18.28 -18.73
N HIS A 270 -17.12 17.36 -17.80
CA HIS A 270 -18.32 16.55 -17.70
C HIS A 270 -18.54 15.55 -18.84
N GLN A 271 -17.53 15.29 -19.67
CA GLN A 271 -17.58 14.21 -20.65
C GLN A 271 -17.44 12.87 -19.94
N THR A 272 -18.26 11.90 -20.33
CA THR A 272 -18.32 10.60 -19.66
C THR A 272 -17.93 9.47 -20.62
N ILE A 273 -17.14 8.53 -20.11
CA ILE A 273 -16.86 7.23 -20.71
C ILE A 273 -17.50 6.18 -19.80
N GLN A 274 -18.23 5.23 -20.38
CA GLN A 274 -18.89 4.14 -19.67
C GLN A 274 -18.38 2.79 -20.17
N PHE A 275 -18.34 1.82 -19.26
CA PHE A 275 -17.86 0.46 -19.52
C PHE A 275 -18.92 -0.53 -19.03
N GLU A 276 -19.11 -1.60 -19.80
CA GLU A 276 -20.02 -2.70 -19.44
C GLU A 276 -19.23 -4.01 -19.50
N TYR A 277 -19.42 -4.89 -18.51
CA TYR A 277 -18.73 -6.17 -18.40
C TYR A 277 -19.72 -7.34 -18.41
N ASN A 278 -19.26 -8.51 -18.83
CA ASN A 278 -20.02 -9.75 -18.68
C ASN A 278 -19.81 -10.37 -17.28
N SER A 279 -20.54 -11.44 -16.97
CA SER A 279 -20.44 -12.17 -15.70
C SER A 279 -19.08 -12.85 -15.42
N GLN A 280 -18.15 -12.80 -16.37
CA GLN A 280 -16.77 -13.29 -16.22
C GLN A 280 -15.77 -12.13 -16.07
N GLY A 281 -16.24 -10.88 -15.93
CA GLY A 281 -15.40 -9.68 -15.82
C GLY A 281 -14.74 -9.25 -17.13
N LYS A 282 -15.20 -9.74 -18.30
CA LYS A 282 -14.69 -9.30 -19.61
C LYS A 282 -15.47 -8.10 -20.10
N LEU A 283 -14.75 -7.09 -20.61
CA LEU A 283 -15.34 -5.88 -21.19
C LEU A 283 -16.17 -6.23 -22.43
N LEU A 284 -17.45 -5.83 -22.42
CA LEU A 284 -18.41 -5.99 -23.51
C LEU A 284 -18.56 -4.71 -24.32
N THR A 285 -18.71 -3.57 -23.64
CA THR A 285 -19.02 -2.30 -24.29
C THR A 285 -18.16 -1.18 -23.71
N LEU A 286 -17.67 -0.30 -24.59
CA LEU A 286 -17.14 1.01 -24.25
C LEU A 286 -17.98 2.07 -24.95
N ARG A 287 -18.54 3.00 -24.18
CA ARG A 287 -19.28 4.17 -24.70
C ARG A 287 -18.48 5.42 -24.35
N SER A 288 -18.19 6.26 -25.33
CA SER A 288 -17.45 7.51 -25.11
C SER A 288 -18.06 8.66 -25.87
N TRP A 289 -17.91 9.87 -25.33
CA TRP A 289 -18.23 11.10 -26.04
C TRP A 289 -17.05 11.50 -26.93
N LYS A 290 -17.23 11.51 -28.25
CA LYS A 290 -16.21 11.95 -29.22
C LYS A 290 -16.83 12.89 -30.24
N ASN A 291 -16.30 14.11 -30.37
CA ASN A 291 -16.74 15.11 -31.36
C ASN A 291 -18.27 15.37 -31.36
N ASN A 292 -18.86 15.58 -30.18
CA ASN A 292 -20.32 15.76 -30.01
C ASN A 292 -21.17 14.56 -30.47
N LYS A 293 -20.60 13.36 -30.54
CA LYS A 293 -21.30 12.11 -30.86
C LYS A 293 -20.91 11.01 -29.88
N ILE A 294 -21.84 10.12 -29.59
CA ILE A 294 -21.58 8.90 -28.82
C ILE A 294 -20.87 7.91 -29.74
N SER A 295 -19.69 7.46 -29.35
CA SER A 295 -18.98 6.34 -29.96
C SER A 295 -19.17 5.11 -29.09
N VAL A 296 -19.63 4.01 -29.68
CA VAL A 296 -19.80 2.72 -29.00
C VAL A 296 -18.86 1.70 -29.64
N THR A 297 -18.04 1.04 -28.84
CA THR A 297 -17.23 -0.11 -29.25
C THR A 297 -17.76 -1.33 -28.51
N GLN A 298 -18.06 -2.40 -29.24
CA GLN A 298 -18.55 -3.67 -28.69
C GLN A 298 -17.56 -4.78 -29.02
N TRP A 299 -17.34 -5.66 -28.05
CA TRP A 299 -16.58 -6.88 -28.23
C TRP A 299 -17.53 -8.08 -28.19
N ASP A 300 -17.46 -8.94 -29.22
CA ASP A 300 -18.36 -10.08 -29.32
C ASP A 300 -18.16 -11.08 -28.17
N LYS A 301 -19.30 -11.61 -27.69
CA LYS A 301 -19.44 -12.56 -26.57
C LYS A 301 -18.67 -13.89 -26.74
N TYR A 302 -18.10 -14.15 -27.93
CA TYR A 302 -17.64 -15.47 -28.38
C TYR A 302 -16.20 -15.55 -28.93
N ILE A 303 -15.23 -14.78 -28.43
CA ILE A 303 -13.81 -15.11 -28.70
C ILE A 303 -13.27 -16.02 -27.60
N LEU A 304 -13.70 -17.28 -27.64
CA LEU A 304 -13.03 -18.43 -27.03
C LEU A 304 -13.17 -19.64 -27.98
N ALA A 305 -12.36 -19.64 -29.04
CA ALA A 305 -11.94 -20.86 -29.73
C ALA A 305 -10.65 -20.56 -30.51
N SER A 306 -9.51 -21.04 -30.02
CA SER A 306 -8.24 -21.21 -30.78
C SER A 306 -8.36 -22.44 -31.71
N PRO A 307 -7.54 -22.67 -32.78
CA PRO A 307 -6.05 -22.67 -32.83
C PRO A 307 -5.44 -22.26 -34.22
N PRO A 308 -4.19 -22.62 -34.60
CA PRO A 308 -2.85 -22.49 -33.98
C PRO A 308 -1.91 -21.57 -34.81
N ASN A 309 -0.77 -21.18 -34.23
CA ASN A 309 0.35 -20.48 -34.88
C ASN A 309 0.13 -18.99 -35.23
N GLU A 310 0.25 -18.12 -34.24
CA GLU A 310 1.18 -16.98 -34.33
C GLU A 310 1.38 -16.34 -32.95
N LYS A 311 2.63 -16.01 -32.65
CA LYS A 311 3.10 -15.53 -31.34
C LYS A 311 2.49 -14.18 -30.97
N TRP A 312 1.47 -14.16 -30.12
CA TRP A 312 1.17 -13.00 -29.27
C TRP A 312 0.97 -13.45 -27.83
N LYS A 313 2.03 -13.31 -27.03
CA LYS A 313 2.02 -13.55 -25.58
C LYS A 313 1.11 -12.51 -24.92
N TRP A 314 -0.04 -12.94 -24.39
CA TRP A 314 -0.80 -12.16 -23.42
C TRP A 314 -0.35 -12.57 -22.02
N THR A 315 0.31 -11.65 -21.32
CA THR A 315 0.67 -11.84 -19.92
C THR A 315 -0.55 -11.55 -19.03
N GLN A 316 -0.76 -12.47 -18.10
CA GLN A 316 -1.87 -12.63 -17.17
C GLN A 316 -2.17 -11.47 -16.20
N TYR A 317 -3.43 -11.43 -15.75
CA TYR A 317 -4.00 -10.77 -14.55
C TYR A 317 -3.51 -9.35 -14.21
N LEU A 318 -4.15 -8.35 -14.84
CA LEU A 318 -4.15 -6.98 -14.35
C LEU A 318 -5.50 -6.69 -13.67
N THR A 319 -5.45 -6.16 -12.45
CA THR A 319 -6.62 -5.59 -11.75
C THR A 319 -7.24 -4.45 -12.59
N ALA A 320 -8.51 -4.11 -12.37
CA ALA A 320 -9.17 -3.02 -13.11
C ALA A 320 -8.41 -1.68 -13.03
N ALA A 321 -7.72 -1.42 -11.91
CA ALA A 321 -6.83 -0.27 -11.74
C ALA A 321 -5.65 -0.30 -12.74
N GLN A 322 -5.03 -1.46 -12.94
CA GLN A 322 -3.95 -1.62 -13.92
C GLN A 322 -4.46 -1.58 -15.37
N GLN A 323 -5.70 -1.98 -15.63
CA GLN A 323 -6.32 -1.84 -16.96
C GLN A 323 -6.61 -0.37 -17.28
N ALA A 324 -7.11 0.40 -16.30
CA ALA A 324 -7.26 1.84 -16.41
C ALA A 324 -5.90 2.53 -16.57
N GLU A 325 -4.88 2.11 -15.83
CA GLU A 325 -3.52 2.64 -15.92
C GLU A 325 -2.86 2.32 -17.27
N GLU A 326 -3.03 1.11 -17.81
CA GLU A 326 -2.57 0.76 -19.16
C GLU A 326 -3.32 1.52 -20.25
N PHE A 327 -4.62 1.74 -20.08
CA PHE A 327 -5.42 2.56 -21.00
C PHE A 327 -4.97 4.02 -20.97
N LEU A 328 -4.73 4.58 -19.78
CA LEU A 328 -4.19 5.93 -19.58
C LEU A 328 -2.74 6.08 -20.09
N LYS A 329 -1.94 5.00 -20.08
CA LYS A 329 -0.58 4.97 -20.68
C LYS A 329 -0.58 4.87 -22.21
N LYS A 330 -1.68 4.41 -22.83
CA LYS A 330 -1.84 4.22 -24.28
C LYS A 330 -2.56 5.39 -24.96
N LEU A 331 -3.14 6.30 -24.20
CA LEU A 331 -3.64 7.62 -24.63
C LEU A 331 -2.50 8.66 -24.59
#